data_AF-A0A9E5P6P6-F1
#
_entry.id   AF-A0A9E5P6P6-F1
#
_cell.length_a   1.000
_cell.length_b   1.000
_cell.length_c   1.000
_cell.angle_alpha   90.00
_cell.angle_beta   90.00
_cell.angle_gamma   90.00
#
_symmetry.space_group_name_H-M   'P 1'
#
loop_
_entity.id
_entity.type
_entity.pdbx_description
1 polymer ?
#
loop_
_entity_poly.entity_id
_entity_poly.type
_entity_poly.pdbx_seq_one_letter_code
_entity_poly.pdbx_strand_id
1 'polypeptide(L)'
;TLDDVAAERIVSGRSWEEFCDTLKAAGAALTFPGAPRDAFNQAEGYRYLTRLTRAGLEAFVEHADAAAPVIHRVAHETVKLGSDNPDNYYQTARLN
;
A
#
# COMPACT_ATOMS: atom_id res chain seq x y z
N THR A 1 -1.57 6.04 -27.55
CA THR A 1 -2.29 4.88 -26.99
C THR A 1 -2.39 5.07 -25.48
N LEU A 2 -3.00 4.13 -24.73
CA LEU A 2 -2.96 4.18 -23.26
C LEU A 2 -1.52 4.08 -22.73
N ASP A 3 -0.68 3.29 -23.39
CA ASP A 3 0.74 3.14 -23.03
C ASP A 3 1.50 4.46 -23.20
N ASP A 4 1.24 5.20 -24.28
CA ASP A 4 1.87 6.51 -24.51
C ASP A 4 1.50 7.51 -23.39
N VAL A 5 0.24 7.50 -22.92
CA VAL A 5 -0.22 8.36 -21.83
C VAL A 5 0.43 7.96 -20.49
N ALA A 6 0.54 6.65 -20.22
CA ALA A 6 1.21 6.16 -19.02
C ALA A 6 2.69 6.56 -19.01
N ALA A 7 3.39 6.40 -20.14
CA ALA A 7 4.79 6.78 -20.30
C ALA A 7 5.00 8.29 -20.08
N GLU A 8 4.16 9.14 -20.69
CA GLU A 8 4.22 10.60 -20.50
C GLU A 8 4.06 10.99 -19.02
N ARG A 9 3.13 10.36 -18.31
CA ARG A 9 2.86 10.64 -16.89
C ARG A 9 4.01 10.23 -15.97
N ILE A 10 4.73 9.17 -16.31
CA ILE A 10 5.95 8.77 -15.59
C ILE A 10 7.07 9.79 -15.86
N VAL A 11 7.34 10.11 -17.14
CA VAL A 11 8.43 11.03 -17.51
C VAL A 11 8.22 12.44 -16.97
N SER A 12 6.98 12.92 -16.96
CA SER A 12 6.64 14.25 -16.42
C SER A 12 6.65 14.32 -14.88
N GLY A 13 6.73 13.17 -14.18
CA GLY A 13 6.64 13.11 -12.72
C GLY A 13 5.21 13.13 -12.16
N ARG A 14 4.20 13.33 -13.02
CA ARG A 14 2.78 13.42 -12.60
C ARG A 14 2.31 12.20 -11.82
N SER A 15 2.72 11.00 -12.24
CA SER A 15 2.35 9.76 -11.52
C SER A 15 2.89 9.72 -10.09
N TRP A 16 4.08 10.29 -9.85
CA TRP A 16 4.66 10.36 -8.51
C TRP A 16 3.90 11.35 -7.64
N GLU A 17 3.61 12.53 -8.17
CA GLU A 17 2.83 13.57 -7.47
C GLU A 17 1.45 13.03 -7.04
N GLU A 18 0.72 12.40 -7.97
CA GLU A 18 -0.60 11.83 -7.70
C GLU A 18 -0.56 10.65 -6.71
N PHE A 19 0.51 9.84 -6.75
CA PHE A 19 0.72 8.78 -5.76
C PHE A 19 0.89 9.37 -4.35
N CYS A 20 1.75 10.39 -4.20
CA CYS A 20 1.93 11.08 -2.92
C CYS A 20 0.66 11.78 -2.45
N ASP A 21 -0.11 12.38 -3.36
CA ASP A 21 -1.40 13.00 -3.03
C ASP A 21 -2.43 11.97 -2.56
N THR A 22 -2.42 10.77 -3.13
CA THR A 22 -3.24 9.65 -2.66
C THR A 22 -2.83 9.19 -1.26
N LEU A 23 -1.52 9.08 -0.99
CA LEU A 23 -1.01 8.77 0.35
C LEU A 23 -1.44 9.82 1.38
N LYS A 24 -1.37 11.11 1.02
CA LYS A 24 -1.86 12.21 1.85
C LYS A 24 -3.37 12.10 2.11
N ALA A 25 -4.15 11.83 1.07
CA ALA A 25 -5.61 11.68 1.18
C ALA A 25 -6.02 10.50 2.08
N ALA A 26 -5.24 9.42 2.10
CA ALA A 26 -5.48 8.27 2.98
C ALA A 26 -5.47 8.64 4.47
N GLY A 27 -4.79 9.73 4.85
CA GLY A 27 -4.84 10.28 6.21
C GLY A 27 -6.25 10.64 6.69
N ALA A 28 -7.19 10.91 5.79
CA ALA A 28 -8.58 11.21 6.12
C ALA A 28 -9.26 10.07 6.92
N ALA A 29 -8.84 8.82 6.72
CA ALA A 29 -9.34 7.67 7.47
C ALA A 29 -9.15 7.82 9.00
N LEU A 30 -8.08 8.48 9.43
CA LEU A 30 -7.81 8.74 10.85
C LEU A 30 -8.72 9.80 11.45
N THR A 31 -9.40 10.55 10.58
CA THR A 31 -10.37 11.58 10.96
C THR A 31 -11.82 11.20 10.70
N PHE A 32 -12.07 9.98 10.23
CA PHE A 32 -13.41 9.49 9.95
C PHE A 32 -14.27 9.45 11.23
N PRO A 33 -15.58 9.79 11.17
CA PRO A 33 -16.47 9.68 12.32
C PRO A 33 -16.45 8.27 12.92
N GLY A 34 -16.14 8.17 14.22
CA GLY A 34 -16.01 6.89 14.93
C GLY A 34 -14.57 6.35 15.04
N ALA A 35 -13.60 6.93 14.31
CA ALA A 35 -12.19 6.62 14.53
C ALA A 35 -11.73 7.17 15.91
N PRO A 36 -10.99 6.37 16.72
CA PRO A 36 -10.42 6.85 17.98
C PRO A 36 -9.50 8.06 17.78
N ARG A 37 -9.59 9.05 18.67
CA ARG A 37 -8.91 10.36 18.55
C ARG A 37 -7.81 10.58 19.57
N ASP A 38 -7.60 9.65 20.49
CA ASP A 38 -6.49 9.75 21.44
C ASP A 38 -5.13 9.62 20.72
N ALA A 39 -4.11 10.19 21.33
CA ALA A 39 -2.79 10.32 20.72
C ALA A 39 -2.16 8.96 20.34
N PHE A 40 -2.41 7.93 21.14
CA PHE A 40 -1.86 6.60 20.90
C PHE A 40 -2.45 5.98 19.63
N ASN A 41 -3.78 5.91 19.53
CA ASN A 41 -4.45 5.35 18.35
C ASN A 41 -4.16 6.16 17.08
N GLN A 42 -4.06 7.48 17.17
CA GLN A 42 -3.68 8.31 16.03
C GLN A 42 -2.25 8.00 15.54
N ALA A 43 -1.28 7.90 16.45
CA ALA A 43 0.10 7.53 16.10
C ALA A 43 0.17 6.14 15.45
N GLU A 44 -0.54 5.16 16.01
CA GLU A 44 -0.64 3.81 15.45
C GLU A 44 -1.32 3.79 14.07
N GLY A 45 -2.32 4.63 13.87
CA GLY A 45 -2.99 4.79 12.58
C GLY A 45 -2.06 5.32 11.48
N TYR A 46 -1.25 6.36 11.77
CA TYR A 46 -0.25 6.84 10.81
C TYR A 46 0.80 5.78 10.53
N ARG A 47 1.29 5.08 11.57
CA ARG A 47 2.21 3.94 11.41
C ARG A 47 1.59 2.83 10.55
N TYR A 48 0.28 2.59 10.68
CA TYR A 48 -0.43 1.64 9.86
C TYR A 48 -0.46 2.06 8.38
N LEU A 49 -0.71 3.33 8.07
CA LEU A 49 -0.64 3.84 6.69
C LEU A 49 0.73 3.57 6.07
N THR A 50 1.84 3.79 6.78
CA THR A 50 3.17 3.50 6.23
C THR A 50 3.41 2.01 5.97
N ARG A 51 2.81 1.14 6.80
CA ARG A 51 2.86 -0.32 6.59
C ARG A 51 2.10 -0.74 5.34
N LEU A 52 0.91 -0.17 5.12
CA LEU A 52 0.13 -0.37 3.91
C LEU A 52 0.87 0.10 2.66
N THR A 53 1.52 1.27 2.73
CA THR A 53 2.34 1.77 1.62
C THR A 53 3.44 0.78 1.24
N ARG A 54 4.14 0.21 2.23
CA ARG A 54 5.18 -0.79 1.95
C ARG A 54 4.61 -2.06 1.29
N ALA A 55 3.54 -2.64 1.83
CA ALA A 55 2.90 -3.80 1.20
C ALA A 55 2.40 -3.49 -0.23
N GLY A 56 1.85 -2.29 -0.45
CA GLY A 56 1.41 -1.87 -1.77
C GLY A 56 2.56 -1.76 -2.77
N LEU A 57 3.69 -1.18 -2.37
CA LEU A 57 4.88 -1.09 -3.23
C LEU A 57 5.45 -2.47 -3.55
N GLU A 58 5.56 -3.36 -2.57
CA GLU A 58 6.00 -4.74 -2.79
C GLU A 58 5.09 -5.47 -3.79
N ALA A 59 3.76 -5.41 -3.59
CA ALA A 59 2.81 -6.14 -4.41
C ALA A 59 2.61 -5.56 -5.82
N PHE A 60 2.60 -4.24 -5.97
CA PHE A 60 2.19 -3.56 -7.20
C PHE A 60 3.33 -2.89 -7.97
N VAL A 61 4.56 -2.89 -7.42
CA VAL A 61 5.75 -2.39 -8.12
C VAL A 61 6.79 -3.49 -8.21
N GLU A 62 7.26 -4.00 -7.08
CA GLU A 62 8.41 -4.93 -7.06
C GLU A 62 8.05 -6.35 -7.52
N HIS A 63 6.83 -6.81 -7.26
CA HIS A 63 6.37 -8.18 -7.55
C HIS A 63 5.11 -8.22 -8.43
N ALA A 64 4.97 -7.22 -9.29
CA ALA A 64 3.80 -7.05 -10.16
C ALA A 64 3.89 -7.81 -11.51
N ASP A 65 5.06 -8.32 -11.89
CA ASP A 65 5.24 -9.04 -13.16
C ASP A 65 4.66 -10.46 -13.07
N ALA A 66 3.53 -10.68 -13.73
CA ALA A 66 2.86 -11.97 -13.77
C ALA A 66 3.59 -13.01 -14.65
N ALA A 67 4.51 -12.58 -15.53
CA ALA A 67 5.35 -13.49 -16.30
C ALA A 67 6.54 -14.04 -15.48
N ALA A 68 6.91 -13.33 -14.40
CA ALA A 68 7.97 -13.72 -13.47
C ALA A 68 7.48 -13.62 -12.01
N PRO A 69 6.48 -14.44 -11.61
CA PRO A 69 5.84 -14.29 -10.31
C PRO A 69 6.78 -14.60 -9.15
N VAL A 70 6.76 -13.73 -8.13
CA VAL A 70 7.51 -13.91 -6.89
C VAL A 70 6.54 -14.12 -5.73
N ILE A 71 6.70 -15.23 -5.03
CA ILE A 71 5.97 -15.51 -3.79
C ILE A 71 6.59 -14.64 -2.68
N HIS A 72 5.79 -13.77 -2.07
CA HIS A 72 6.22 -12.88 -1.00
C HIS A 72 5.13 -12.75 0.09
N ARG A 73 5.47 -12.13 1.22
CA ARG A 73 4.56 -11.95 2.37
C ARG A 73 3.96 -10.55 2.37
N VAL A 74 2.67 -10.44 2.08
CA VAL A 74 1.95 -9.15 2.14
C VAL A 74 1.50 -8.78 3.57
N ALA A 75 1.45 -9.75 4.48
CA ALA A 75 1.18 -9.56 5.90
C ALA A 75 2.18 -10.38 6.73
N HIS A 76 2.79 -9.73 7.71
CA HIS A 76 3.82 -10.29 8.57
C HIS A 76 3.99 -9.45 9.85
N GLU A 77 5.10 -9.59 10.56
CA GLU A 77 5.28 -9.02 11.92
C GLU A 77 5.26 -7.48 11.91
N THR A 78 5.66 -6.87 10.79
CA THR A 78 5.74 -5.40 10.67
C THR A 78 4.81 -4.81 9.63
N VAL A 79 4.04 -5.62 8.89
CA VAL A 79 2.93 -5.20 8.04
C VAL A 79 1.69 -6.00 8.39
N LYS A 80 0.63 -5.29 8.80
CA LYS A 80 -0.62 -5.87 9.32
C LYS A 80 -1.76 -5.50 8.38
N LEU A 81 -2.72 -6.39 8.20
CA LEU A 81 -3.81 -6.22 7.24
C LEU A 81 -5.09 -6.88 7.73
N GLY A 82 -6.11 -6.07 8.04
CA GLY A 82 -7.48 -6.54 8.19
C GLY A 82 -7.66 -7.69 9.19
N SER A 83 -7.17 -7.52 10.42
CA SER A 83 -7.17 -8.57 11.44
C SER A 83 -6.42 -9.83 10.99
N ASP A 84 -5.20 -9.66 10.50
CA ASP A 84 -4.34 -10.78 10.10
C ASP A 84 -4.15 -11.78 11.24
N ASN A 85 -4.29 -13.07 10.92
CA ASN A 85 -4.09 -14.15 11.88
C ASN A 85 -2.59 -14.25 12.21
N PRO A 86 -2.17 -14.04 13.47
CA PRO A 86 -0.76 -14.09 13.85
C PRO A 86 -0.11 -15.47 13.67
N ASP A 87 -0.92 -16.54 13.59
CA ASP A 87 -0.43 -17.91 13.39
C ASP A 87 -0.21 -18.25 11.91
N ASN A 88 -0.67 -17.39 10.99
CA ASN A 88 -0.57 -17.64 9.56
C ASN A 88 0.73 -17.10 8.95
N TYR A 89 1.30 -17.89 8.05
CA TYR A 89 2.34 -17.44 7.12
C TYR A 89 1.71 -17.02 5.79
N TYR A 90 1.17 -15.79 5.73
CA TYR A 90 0.52 -15.28 4.53
C TYR A 90 1.49 -15.11 3.37
N GLN A 91 1.16 -15.69 2.22
CA GLN A 91 1.93 -15.58 1.00
C GLN A 91 1.01 -15.23 -0.18
N THR A 92 1.52 -14.40 -1.09
CA THR A 92 0.84 -14.00 -2.31
C THR A 92 1.84 -13.91 -3.46
N ALA A 93 1.32 -14.03 -4.68
CA ALA A 93 2.05 -13.77 -5.92
C ALA A 93 1.07 -13.23 -6.96
N ARG A 94 1.52 -12.29 -7.80
CA ARG A 94 0.71 -11.80 -8.91
C ARG A 94 0.67 -12.85 -10.02
N LEU A 95 -0.53 -13.24 -10.42
CA LEU A 95 -0.80 -14.19 -11.52
C LEU A 95 -1.68 -13.52 -12.58
N ASN A 96 -1.78 -14.13 -13.76
CA ASN A 96 -2.63 -13.70 -14.89
C ASN A 96 -4.10 -13.99 -14.65
#